data_AF-A0A937FYL2-F1
#
_entry.id   AF-A0A937FYL2-F1
#
_cell.length_a   1.000
_cell.length_b   1.000
_cell.length_c   1.000
_cell.angle_alpha   90.00
_cell.angle_beta   90.00
_cell.angle_gamma   90.00
#
_symmetry.space_group_name_H-M   'P 1'
#
loop_
_entity.id
_entity.type
_entity.pdbx_description
1 polymer ?
#
loop_
_entity_poly.entity_id
_entity_poly.type
_entity_poly.pdbx_seq_one_letter_code
_entity_poly.pdbx_strand_id
1 'polypeptide(L)'
;MKKSLIFSIISLLTAVTTHAQKRSDKQPVTYEELYDEPYAINSLFVQFQPIYGELWKANVNAGFGLEATYFHRDKMQFRAHTRKTYSRKFDLTRDIAHKNSEVTNEIAILNYYEFGGTYHIKDFDESSKTKMYLYKKSYKGDKWASRVPLSAEIPCKVRKIYGARLGGMFFDSGIDVNRLLDAQDKTMDVFQDELGNPIPIGQDANGEPEDLKVFTSMDVAGLYLGGSMSWIRNVAVDFDNKYQEGVDDLILTAFFDIIIAPSVGLDDIRVDGRTFSSDVLDTNIFGFRAGIDGKFNRTLSWSYGGEVGIRPGVKGQGFYALVKISFPVYSTNLDYSVEAFGK
;
A
#
# COMPACT_ATOMS: atom_id res chain seq x y z
N MET A 1 46.47 14.98 -12.77
CA MET A 1 45.21 15.43 -13.40
C MET A 1 44.93 14.87 -14.81
N LYS A 2 45.91 14.51 -15.67
CA LYS A 2 45.63 14.08 -17.06
C LYS A 2 45.06 12.66 -17.26
N LYS A 3 45.28 11.71 -16.34
CA LYS A 3 44.82 10.31 -16.49
C LYS A 3 43.34 10.11 -16.13
N SER A 4 42.80 10.89 -15.18
CA SER A 4 41.40 10.82 -14.76
C SER A 4 40.44 11.29 -15.87
N LEU A 5 40.83 12.33 -16.63
CA LEU A 5 39.99 12.89 -17.69
C LEU A 5 39.82 11.91 -18.87
N ILE A 6 40.88 11.18 -19.21
CA ILE A 6 40.86 10.18 -20.28
C ILE A 6 39.96 9.00 -19.88
N PHE A 7 39.99 8.59 -18.61
CA PHE A 7 39.15 7.50 -18.10
C PHE A 7 37.65 7.89 -18.09
N SER A 8 37.33 9.14 -17.75
CA SER A 8 35.96 9.67 -17.82
C SER A 8 35.44 9.77 -19.25
N ILE A 9 36.29 10.14 -20.22
CA ILE A 9 35.92 10.21 -21.65
C ILE A 9 35.67 8.81 -22.23
N ILE A 10 36.49 7.81 -21.87
CA ILE A 10 36.30 6.42 -22.29
C ILE A 10 35.03 5.81 -21.65
N SER A 11 34.72 6.17 -20.40
CA SER A 11 33.50 5.73 -19.71
C SER A 11 32.24 6.39 -20.32
N LEU A 12 32.33 7.64 -20.77
CA LEU A 12 31.23 8.30 -21.48
C LEU A 12 31.01 7.72 -22.88
N LEU A 13 32.08 7.39 -23.62
CA LEU A 13 32.00 6.80 -24.96
C LEU A 13 31.48 5.35 -24.94
N THR A 14 31.74 4.60 -23.88
CA THR A 14 31.16 3.25 -23.68
C THR A 14 29.71 3.28 -23.21
N ALA A 15 29.27 4.35 -22.54
CA ALA A 15 27.85 4.56 -22.23
C ALA A 15 27.00 4.87 -23.48
N VAL A 16 27.56 5.53 -24.50
CA VAL A 16 26.83 5.91 -25.72
C VAL A 16 26.62 4.72 -26.67
N THR A 17 27.46 3.67 -26.62
CA THR A 17 27.35 2.50 -27.51
C THR A 17 26.44 1.39 -26.99
N THR A 18 25.82 1.55 -25.81
CA THR A 18 24.78 0.63 -25.29
C THR A 18 23.35 1.05 -25.66
N HIS A 19 23.19 1.87 -26.71
CA HIS A 19 21.90 1.98 -27.38
C HIS A 19 21.62 0.68 -28.13
N ALA A 20 20.78 -0.14 -27.49
CA ALA A 20 20.21 -1.38 -28.01
C ALA A 20 19.96 -1.30 -29.53
N GLN A 21 20.49 -2.27 -30.27
CA GLN A 21 20.16 -2.49 -31.67
C GLN A 21 18.63 -2.45 -31.85
N LYS A 22 18.09 -1.35 -32.39
CA LYS A 22 16.73 -1.30 -32.91
C LYS A 22 16.69 -2.22 -34.13
N ARG A 23 16.30 -3.47 -33.89
CA ARG A 23 16.10 -4.46 -34.94
C ARG A 23 14.99 -3.95 -35.87
N SER A 24 15.28 -3.83 -37.17
CA SER A 24 14.31 -3.39 -38.19
C SER A 24 13.31 -4.47 -38.58
N ASP A 25 13.28 -5.60 -37.87
CA ASP A 25 12.30 -6.68 -38.07
C ASP A 25 10.96 -6.27 -37.45
N LYS A 26 10.37 -5.17 -37.94
CA LYS A 26 8.95 -4.84 -37.77
C LYS A 26 8.15 -5.56 -38.85
N GLN A 27 8.24 -6.89 -38.93
CA GLN A 27 7.13 -7.57 -39.57
C GLN A 27 5.90 -7.28 -38.71
N PRO A 28 4.82 -6.70 -39.29
CA PRO A 28 3.61 -6.44 -38.54
C PRO A 28 3.11 -7.79 -38.02
N VAL A 29 3.12 -7.96 -36.70
CA VAL A 29 2.55 -9.14 -36.07
C VAL A 29 1.05 -9.00 -36.24
N THR A 30 0.47 -9.91 -37.02
CA THR A 30 -0.98 -10.01 -37.17
C THR A 30 -1.57 -10.55 -35.88
N TYR A 31 -2.70 -9.97 -35.47
CA TYR A 31 -3.45 -10.38 -34.30
C TYR A 31 -4.94 -10.37 -34.62
N GLU A 32 -5.68 -11.18 -33.88
CA GLU A 32 -7.13 -11.19 -33.83
C GLU A 32 -7.56 -10.70 -32.45
N GLU A 33 -8.51 -9.76 -32.40
CA GLU A 33 -9.07 -9.29 -31.13
C GLU A 33 -10.03 -10.33 -30.60
N LEU A 34 -9.72 -10.92 -29.44
CA LEU A 34 -10.62 -11.85 -28.76
C LEU A 34 -11.73 -11.08 -28.05
N TYR A 35 -11.36 -10.03 -27.33
CA TYR A 35 -12.28 -9.06 -26.72
C TYR A 35 -11.58 -7.73 -26.43
N ASP A 36 -12.34 -6.63 -26.44
CA ASP A 36 -11.96 -5.28 -25.99
C ASP A 36 -13.14 -4.63 -25.25
N GLU A 37 -13.39 -5.14 -24.04
CA GLU A 37 -14.59 -4.83 -23.25
C GLU A 37 -14.22 -4.29 -21.86
N PRO A 38 -13.87 -2.99 -21.74
CA PRO A 38 -13.43 -2.41 -20.47
C PRO A 38 -14.55 -2.30 -19.41
N TYR A 39 -15.81 -2.59 -19.77
CA TYR A 39 -16.93 -2.68 -18.83
C TYR A 39 -17.13 -4.08 -18.26
N ALA A 40 -16.57 -5.11 -18.89
CA ALA A 40 -16.70 -6.51 -18.46
C ALA A 40 -15.74 -6.83 -17.30
N ILE A 41 -15.99 -6.25 -16.13
CA ILE A 41 -15.23 -6.49 -14.90
C ILE A 41 -16.00 -7.36 -13.92
N ASN A 42 -15.25 -8.16 -13.15
CA ASN A 42 -15.81 -8.89 -12.03
C ASN A 42 -16.47 -7.95 -11.02
N SER A 43 -17.69 -8.30 -10.61
CA SER A 43 -18.46 -7.49 -9.67
C SER A 43 -17.94 -7.62 -8.24
N LEU A 44 -17.41 -8.79 -7.86
CA LEU A 44 -16.86 -9.03 -6.52
C LEU A 44 -15.41 -9.51 -6.61
N PHE A 45 -14.56 -8.93 -5.77
CA PHE A 45 -13.18 -9.35 -5.54
C PHE A 45 -12.95 -9.56 -4.06
N VAL A 46 -12.60 -10.78 -3.66
CA VAL A 46 -12.14 -11.11 -2.32
C VAL A 46 -10.68 -11.53 -2.41
N GLN A 47 -9.82 -10.82 -1.69
CA GLN A 47 -8.38 -10.92 -1.80
C GLN A 47 -7.77 -11.13 -0.42
N PHE A 48 -6.79 -12.01 -0.38
CA PHE A 48 -5.89 -12.16 0.75
C PHE A 48 -4.61 -11.38 0.45
N GLN A 49 -4.17 -10.58 1.40
CA GLN A 49 -2.91 -9.85 1.36
C GLN A 49 -1.91 -10.65 2.18
N PRO A 50 -1.17 -11.62 1.60
CA PRO A 50 -0.16 -12.34 2.36
C PRO A 50 0.98 -11.42 2.77
N ILE A 51 1.23 -10.32 2.07
CA ILE A 51 2.34 -9.44 2.41
C ILE A 51 1.88 -8.00 2.32
N TYR A 52 1.89 -7.32 3.45
CA TYR A 52 2.00 -5.88 3.49
C TYR A 52 3.21 -5.46 4.34
N GLY A 53 3.82 -4.33 3.99
CA GLY A 53 4.88 -3.69 4.75
C GLY A 53 4.56 -2.22 4.91
N GLU A 54 4.63 -1.73 6.13
CA GLU A 54 4.30 -0.36 6.50
C GLU A 54 5.49 0.27 7.23
N LEU A 55 6.00 1.35 6.65
CA LEU A 55 6.97 2.25 7.26
C LEU A 55 6.19 3.44 7.82
N TRP A 56 5.79 3.38 9.08
CA TRP A 56 5.14 4.49 9.76
C TRP A 56 6.10 5.03 10.83
N LYS A 57 6.21 6.35 10.95
CA LYS A 57 7.15 6.98 11.88
C LYS A 57 6.91 6.51 13.32
N ALA A 58 5.65 6.28 13.71
CA ALA A 58 5.34 5.70 15.02
C ALA A 58 5.60 4.18 15.12
N ASN A 59 5.54 3.42 14.01
CA ASN A 59 5.76 1.98 14.02
C ASN A 59 6.11 1.42 12.64
N VAL A 60 7.20 0.65 12.56
CA VAL A 60 7.54 -0.11 11.35
C VAL A 60 7.00 -1.53 11.50
N ASN A 61 6.20 -1.99 10.55
CA ASN A 61 5.54 -3.27 10.67
C ASN A 61 5.29 -3.99 9.34
N ALA A 62 5.04 -5.29 9.43
CA ALA A 62 4.65 -6.13 8.31
C ALA A 62 3.66 -7.21 8.76
N GLY A 63 2.84 -7.66 7.83
CA GLY A 63 1.75 -8.57 8.18
C GLY A 63 0.96 -9.09 7.01
N PHE A 64 -0.26 -9.51 7.32
CA PHE A 64 -1.24 -9.99 6.37
C PHE A 64 -2.54 -9.19 6.46
N GLY A 65 -3.43 -9.37 5.48
CA GLY A 65 -4.71 -8.70 5.44
C GLY A 65 -5.75 -9.40 4.59
N LEU A 66 -6.96 -8.89 4.65
CA LEU A 66 -8.09 -9.33 3.82
C LEU A 66 -8.73 -8.09 3.21
N GLU A 67 -9.09 -8.17 1.94
CA GLU A 67 -9.77 -7.10 1.22
C GLU A 67 -10.95 -7.66 0.45
N ALA A 68 -12.10 -7.00 0.56
CA ALA A 68 -13.27 -7.22 -0.28
C ALA A 68 -13.58 -5.93 -1.04
N THR A 69 -13.74 -6.04 -2.36
CA THR A 69 -14.20 -4.96 -3.22
C THR A 69 -15.41 -5.41 -4.00
N TYR A 70 -16.50 -4.64 -3.95
CA TYR A 70 -17.72 -4.89 -4.69
C TYR A 70 -18.03 -3.71 -5.63
N PHE A 71 -18.10 -3.97 -6.93
CA PHE A 71 -18.53 -3.02 -7.94
C PHE A 71 -20.05 -3.15 -8.14
N HIS A 72 -20.78 -2.13 -7.73
CA HIS A 72 -22.21 -2.04 -7.95
C HIS A 72 -22.47 -1.33 -9.29
N ARG A 73 -22.46 -2.14 -10.36
CA ARG A 73 -22.61 -1.66 -11.74
C ARG A 73 -21.59 -0.55 -12.03
N ASP A 74 -21.98 0.42 -12.85
CA ASP A 74 -21.16 1.56 -13.24
C ASP A 74 -21.33 2.78 -12.32
N LYS A 75 -21.94 2.62 -11.14
CA LYS A 75 -22.31 3.76 -10.28
C LYS A 75 -21.49 3.86 -9.00
N MET A 76 -21.20 2.72 -8.37
CA MET A 76 -20.60 2.70 -7.05
C MET A 76 -19.64 1.54 -6.90
N GLN A 77 -18.61 1.74 -6.09
CA GLN A 77 -17.69 0.71 -5.64
C GLN A 77 -17.64 0.74 -4.12
N PHE A 78 -17.74 -0.41 -3.48
CA PHE A 78 -17.55 -0.56 -2.03
C PHE A 78 -16.25 -1.32 -1.77
N ARG A 79 -15.49 -0.87 -0.78
CA ARG A 79 -14.25 -1.53 -0.34
C ARG A 79 -14.27 -1.67 1.17
N ALA A 80 -13.95 -2.86 1.64
CA ALA A 80 -13.64 -3.12 3.04
C ALA A 80 -12.32 -3.88 3.11
N HIS A 81 -11.43 -3.49 4.00
CA HIS A 81 -10.21 -4.23 4.23
C HIS A 81 -9.76 -4.17 5.67
N THR A 82 -9.02 -5.20 6.07
CA THR A 82 -8.40 -5.31 7.38
C THR A 82 -6.97 -5.80 7.24
N ARG A 83 -6.08 -5.33 8.10
CA ARG A 83 -4.66 -5.71 8.15
C ARG A 83 -4.23 -5.95 9.58
N LYS A 84 -3.35 -6.93 9.77
CA LYS A 84 -2.81 -7.33 11.07
C LYS A 84 -1.37 -7.80 10.93
N THR A 85 -0.54 -7.49 11.93
CA THR A 85 0.85 -7.95 11.96
C THR A 85 0.95 -9.46 12.21
N TYR A 86 1.97 -10.10 11.62
CA TYR A 86 2.15 -11.55 11.69
C TYR A 86 2.38 -12.06 13.12
N SER A 87 3.37 -11.47 13.76
CA SER A 87 3.77 -11.75 15.13
C SER A 87 4.42 -10.49 15.68
N ARG A 88 4.72 -10.49 16.98
CA ARG A 88 5.39 -9.37 17.62
C ARG A 88 6.67 -8.93 16.89
N LYS A 89 7.46 -9.87 16.35
CA LYS A 89 8.70 -9.54 15.63
C LYS A 89 8.52 -8.71 14.36
N PHE A 90 7.32 -8.72 13.79
CA PHE A 90 6.96 -7.91 12.60
C PHE A 90 6.20 -6.64 12.99
N ASP A 91 6.19 -6.29 14.27
CA ASP A 91 5.63 -5.07 14.82
C ASP A 91 6.73 -4.44 15.67
N LEU A 92 7.55 -3.58 15.05
CA LEU A 92 8.85 -3.21 15.60
C LEU A 92 8.71 -2.46 16.93
N THR A 93 7.76 -1.54 17.03
CA THR A 93 7.51 -0.82 18.29
C THR A 93 7.09 -1.79 19.39
N ARG A 94 6.22 -2.76 19.09
CA ARG A 94 5.80 -3.76 20.07
C ARG A 94 6.92 -4.73 20.47
N ASP A 95 7.81 -5.10 19.55
CA ASP A 95 8.96 -5.96 19.87
C ASP A 95 10.01 -5.22 20.71
N ILE A 96 10.28 -3.94 20.41
CA ILE A 96 11.15 -3.08 21.21
C ILE A 96 10.57 -2.91 22.60
N ALA A 97 9.27 -2.62 22.70
CA ALA A 97 8.60 -2.48 23.99
C ALA A 97 8.70 -3.78 24.80
N HIS A 98 8.41 -4.95 24.24
CA HIS A 98 8.54 -6.18 25.01
C HIS A 98 9.97 -6.46 25.52
N LYS A 99 11.00 -5.98 24.82
CA LYS A 99 12.40 -6.23 25.20
C LYS A 99 12.95 -5.19 26.16
N ASN A 100 12.43 -3.96 26.12
CA ASN A 100 13.04 -2.81 26.79
C ASN A 100 12.04 -1.98 27.60
N SER A 101 10.75 -2.33 27.61
CA SER A 101 9.73 -1.60 28.36
C SER A 101 9.96 -1.78 29.84
N GLU A 102 10.05 -0.66 30.54
CA GLU A 102 10.08 -0.59 32.00
C GLU A 102 8.69 -0.28 32.56
N VAL A 103 7.67 -0.28 31.69
CA VAL A 103 6.26 -0.08 32.07
C VAL A 103 5.47 -1.38 32.03
N THR A 104 4.40 -1.42 32.83
CA THR A 104 3.52 -2.58 32.98
C THR A 104 2.42 -2.67 31.92
N ASN A 105 2.38 -1.72 30.98
CA ASN A 105 1.39 -1.67 29.91
C ASN A 105 1.49 -2.89 28.97
N GLU A 106 0.33 -3.44 28.59
CA GLU A 106 0.24 -4.36 27.47
C GLU A 106 0.13 -3.58 26.16
N ILE A 107 1.19 -3.61 25.35
CA ILE A 107 1.23 -2.86 24.10
C ILE A 107 0.32 -3.49 23.04
N ALA A 108 -0.56 -2.65 22.49
CA ALA A 108 -1.51 -3.04 21.46
C ALA A 108 -0.83 -3.62 20.22
N ILE A 109 -1.49 -4.61 19.63
CA ILE A 109 -1.14 -5.17 18.33
C ILE A 109 -1.67 -4.22 17.27
N LEU A 110 -0.90 -3.94 16.21
CA LEU A 110 -1.47 -3.24 15.07
C LEU A 110 -2.60 -4.05 14.43
N ASN A 111 -3.82 -3.55 14.61
CA ASN A 111 -4.99 -3.96 13.85
C ASN A 111 -5.48 -2.74 13.08
N TYR A 112 -5.68 -2.88 11.77
CA TYR A 112 -6.18 -1.83 10.91
C TYR A 112 -7.46 -2.30 10.24
N TYR A 113 -8.48 -1.45 10.24
CA TYR A 113 -9.76 -1.69 9.60
C TYR A 113 -10.16 -0.45 8.82
N GLU A 114 -10.66 -0.66 7.60
CA GLU A 114 -11.21 0.41 6.80
C GLU A 114 -12.36 -0.11 5.96
N PHE A 115 -13.40 0.70 5.86
CA PHE A 115 -14.55 0.46 5.00
C PHE A 115 -14.96 1.77 4.34
N GLY A 116 -15.38 1.70 3.09
CA GLY A 116 -15.87 2.89 2.40
C GLY A 116 -16.43 2.60 1.02
N GLY A 117 -16.91 3.66 0.40
CA GLY A 117 -17.49 3.66 -0.93
C GLY A 117 -16.88 4.73 -1.82
N THR A 118 -16.87 4.44 -3.12
CA THR A 118 -16.55 5.38 -4.18
C THR A 118 -17.80 5.57 -5.04
N TYR A 119 -18.30 6.80 -5.15
CA TYR A 119 -19.34 7.16 -6.10
C TYR A 119 -18.71 7.57 -7.43
N HIS A 120 -19.17 7.00 -8.54
CA HIS A 120 -18.68 7.32 -9.88
C HIS A 120 -19.34 8.61 -10.37
N ILE A 121 -18.57 9.70 -10.40
CA ILE A 121 -19.04 11.01 -10.89
C ILE A 121 -19.12 11.00 -12.41
N LYS A 122 -18.08 10.46 -13.04
CA LYS A 122 -17.96 10.40 -14.50
C LYS A 122 -17.33 9.07 -14.89
N ASP A 123 -18.00 8.39 -15.81
CA ASP A 123 -17.58 7.10 -16.34
C ASP A 123 -17.70 7.17 -17.86
N PHE A 124 -16.61 6.91 -18.57
CA PHE A 124 -16.55 7.00 -20.02
C PHE A 124 -15.40 6.13 -20.55
N ASP A 125 -15.52 5.73 -21.80
CA ASP A 125 -14.47 5.05 -22.54
C ASP A 125 -13.74 6.00 -23.50
N GLU A 126 -12.48 5.68 -23.77
CA GLU A 126 -11.66 6.39 -24.74
C GLU A 126 -10.81 5.38 -25.51
N SER A 127 -10.66 5.60 -26.81
CA SER A 127 -9.71 4.84 -27.62
C SER A 127 -8.28 5.11 -27.16
N SER A 128 -7.52 4.04 -26.95
CA SER A 128 -6.14 4.09 -26.52
C SER A 128 -5.32 3.01 -27.25
N LYS A 129 -4.08 2.84 -26.82
CA LYS A 129 -3.21 1.75 -27.26
C LYS A 129 -2.58 1.09 -26.05
N THR A 130 -2.53 -0.23 -26.05
CA THR A 130 -1.75 -1.00 -25.09
C THR A 130 -0.56 -1.66 -25.77
N LYS A 131 0.54 -1.80 -25.01
CA LYS A 131 1.76 -2.44 -25.48
C LYS A 131 1.79 -3.86 -24.95
N MET A 132 1.59 -4.83 -25.84
CA MET A 132 1.62 -6.24 -25.47
C MET A 132 2.99 -6.84 -25.77
N TYR A 133 3.53 -7.57 -24.80
CA TYR A 133 4.77 -8.30 -24.96
C TYR A 133 4.51 -9.66 -25.60
N LEU A 134 5.27 -9.96 -26.65
CA LEU A 134 5.09 -11.15 -27.47
C LEU A 134 5.96 -12.29 -26.94
N TYR A 135 5.30 -13.33 -26.42
CA TYR A 135 5.96 -14.52 -25.90
C TYR A 135 5.90 -15.63 -26.96
N LYS A 136 7.04 -16.01 -27.55
CA LYS A 136 7.08 -17.13 -28.50
C LYS A 136 6.88 -18.45 -27.77
N LYS A 137 5.93 -19.27 -28.24
CA LYS A 137 5.65 -20.61 -27.70
C LYS A 137 6.87 -21.55 -27.73
N SER A 138 7.82 -21.30 -28.62
CA SER A 138 9.04 -22.12 -28.77
C SER A 138 10.16 -21.78 -27.78
N TYR A 139 10.09 -20.68 -27.05
CA TYR A 139 11.13 -20.31 -26.08
C TYR A 139 10.83 -20.97 -24.72
N LYS A 140 11.80 -21.74 -24.20
CA LYS A 140 11.75 -22.37 -22.87
C LYS A 140 12.92 -21.91 -22.01
N GLY A 141 12.67 -21.68 -20.71
CA GLY A 141 13.70 -21.38 -19.69
C GLY A 141 14.51 -20.12 -19.97
N ASP A 142 15.81 -20.17 -19.68
CA ASP A 142 16.74 -19.02 -19.72
C ASP A 142 16.91 -18.37 -21.10
N LYS A 143 16.49 -19.04 -22.18
CA LYS A 143 16.44 -18.46 -23.53
C LYS A 143 15.45 -17.29 -23.63
N TRP A 144 14.46 -17.24 -22.73
CA TRP A 144 13.54 -16.12 -22.63
C TRP A 144 14.18 -14.94 -21.89
N ALA A 145 14.79 -15.18 -20.72
CA ALA A 145 15.41 -14.15 -19.89
C ALA A 145 16.59 -13.42 -20.59
N SER A 146 17.22 -14.09 -21.55
CA SER A 146 18.35 -13.56 -22.33
C SER A 146 17.96 -12.86 -23.65
N ARG A 147 16.67 -12.81 -24.01
CA ARG A 147 16.20 -12.17 -25.26
C ARG A 147 15.36 -10.94 -24.97
N VAL A 148 15.64 -9.85 -25.70
CA VAL A 148 14.83 -8.62 -25.61
C VAL A 148 13.37 -8.95 -26.02
N PRO A 149 12.37 -8.61 -25.19
CA PRO A 149 10.97 -8.86 -25.51
C PRO A 149 10.57 -8.13 -26.79
N LEU A 150 9.96 -8.85 -27.73
CA LEU A 150 9.25 -8.22 -28.84
C LEU A 150 7.94 -7.65 -28.29
N SER A 151 7.48 -6.53 -28.84
CA SER A 151 6.22 -5.90 -28.42
C SER A 151 5.42 -5.41 -29.60
N ALA A 152 4.11 -5.56 -29.52
CA ALA A 152 3.16 -4.97 -30.46
C ALA A 152 2.33 -3.88 -29.76
N GLU A 153 2.00 -2.81 -30.48
CA GLU A 153 1.01 -1.84 -30.04
C GLU A 153 -0.35 -2.25 -30.58
N ILE A 154 -1.28 -2.52 -29.67
CA ILE A 154 -2.64 -2.96 -29.95
C ILE A 154 -3.57 -1.77 -29.64
N PRO A 155 -4.40 -1.29 -30.58
CA PRO A 155 -5.47 -0.35 -30.27
C PRO A 155 -6.47 -1.03 -29.33
N CYS A 156 -6.88 -0.35 -28.26
CA CYS A 156 -7.84 -0.89 -27.29
C CYS A 156 -8.67 0.25 -26.69
N LYS A 157 -9.79 -0.07 -26.06
CA LYS A 157 -10.55 0.89 -25.26
C LYS A 157 -10.00 0.94 -23.84
N VAL A 158 -10.13 2.11 -23.21
CA VAL A 158 -9.85 2.30 -21.80
C VAL A 158 -11.06 2.97 -21.18
N ARG A 159 -11.65 2.33 -20.17
CA ARG A 159 -12.67 2.96 -19.34
C ARG A 159 -11.98 3.80 -18.26
N LYS A 160 -12.42 5.04 -18.11
CA LYS A 160 -11.93 6.01 -17.14
C LYS A 160 -13.05 6.40 -16.20
N ILE A 161 -12.81 6.21 -14.90
CA ILE A 161 -13.78 6.54 -13.86
C ILE A 161 -13.19 7.64 -12.96
N TYR A 162 -13.89 8.76 -12.85
CA TYR A 162 -13.64 9.75 -11.81
C TYR A 162 -14.61 9.50 -10.65
N GLY A 163 -14.07 9.31 -9.46
CA GLY A 163 -14.84 8.93 -8.28
C GLY A 163 -14.66 9.89 -7.11
N ALA A 164 -15.71 10.07 -6.32
CA ALA A 164 -15.64 10.64 -4.96
C ALA A 164 -15.65 9.51 -3.94
N ARG A 165 -14.76 9.56 -2.95
CA ARG A 165 -14.51 8.50 -1.97
C ARG A 165 -14.93 8.98 -0.59
N LEU A 166 -15.61 8.12 0.15
CA LEU A 166 -15.98 8.35 1.54
C LEU A 166 -15.88 7.04 2.31
N GLY A 167 -15.32 7.07 3.51
CA GLY A 167 -15.29 5.89 4.37
C GLY A 167 -14.83 6.17 5.78
N GLY A 168 -14.83 5.12 6.59
CA GLY A 168 -14.33 5.10 7.95
C GLY A 168 -13.11 4.20 8.07
N MET A 169 -12.24 4.56 9.02
CA MET A 169 -11.08 3.77 9.39
C MET A 169 -10.97 3.69 10.92
N PHE A 170 -10.46 2.57 11.40
CA PHE A 170 -10.14 2.33 12.79
C PHE A 170 -8.82 1.58 12.87
N PHE A 171 -7.91 2.01 13.75
CA PHE A 171 -6.71 1.25 14.02
C PHE A 171 -6.17 1.47 15.42
N ASP A 172 -5.50 0.45 15.93
CA ASP A 172 -4.77 0.47 17.19
C ASP A 172 -3.30 0.23 16.92
N SER A 173 -2.38 0.80 17.70
CA SER A 173 -0.96 0.44 17.61
C SER A 173 -0.18 0.82 18.85
N GLY A 174 0.93 0.10 19.09
CA GLY A 174 1.94 0.53 20.05
C GLY A 174 2.71 1.76 19.58
N ILE A 175 3.02 2.64 20.52
CA ILE A 175 3.83 3.83 20.31
C ILE A 175 4.97 3.90 21.33
N ASP A 176 6.08 4.48 20.89
CA ASP A 176 7.25 4.81 21.71
C ASP A 176 7.09 6.23 22.23
N VAL A 177 6.95 6.37 23.55
CA VAL A 177 6.67 7.66 24.20
C VAL A 177 7.90 8.56 24.20
N ASN A 178 9.11 8.00 24.39
CA ASN A 178 10.35 8.78 24.36
C ASN A 178 10.51 9.47 22.99
N ARG A 179 10.37 8.72 21.90
CA ARG A 179 10.44 9.30 20.55
C ARG A 179 9.30 10.27 20.25
N LEU A 180 8.16 10.10 20.92
CA LEU A 180 7.04 11.03 20.80
C LEU A 180 7.35 12.36 21.49
N LEU A 181 7.87 12.33 22.71
CA LEU A 181 8.29 13.50 23.48
C LEU A 181 9.32 14.33 22.70
N ASP A 182 10.34 13.67 22.13
CA ASP A 182 11.33 14.31 21.26
C ASP A 182 10.69 15.04 20.07
N ALA A 183 9.65 14.45 19.47
CA ALA A 183 8.95 15.04 18.33
C ALA A 183 8.00 16.19 18.72
N GLN A 184 7.76 16.39 20.02
CA GLN A 184 6.91 17.44 20.57
C GLN A 184 7.69 18.47 21.39
N ASP A 185 9.02 18.38 21.42
CA ASP A 185 9.89 19.21 22.26
C ASP A 185 9.47 19.17 23.75
N LYS A 186 9.09 17.98 24.23
CA LYS A 186 8.71 17.70 25.62
C LYS A 186 9.69 16.74 26.27
N THR A 187 9.73 16.73 27.59
CA THR A 187 10.55 15.82 28.42
C THR A 187 9.64 14.94 29.29
N MET A 188 10.19 13.89 29.92
CA MET A 188 9.39 12.90 30.67
C MET A 188 8.70 13.47 31.93
N ASP A 189 9.16 14.61 32.42
CA ASP A 189 8.61 15.35 33.56
C ASP A 189 7.18 15.89 33.35
N VAL A 190 6.72 15.94 32.10
CA VAL A 190 5.33 16.33 31.78
C VAL A 190 4.30 15.33 32.31
N PHE A 191 4.71 14.09 32.53
CA PHE A 191 3.83 13.05 33.06
C PHE A 191 3.77 13.12 34.58
N GLN A 192 2.57 13.28 35.13
CA GLN A 192 2.33 13.37 36.57
C GLN A 192 1.37 12.27 37.02
N ASP A 193 1.64 11.70 38.20
CA ASP A 193 0.70 10.81 38.89
C ASP A 193 -0.45 11.61 39.53
N GLU A 194 -1.43 10.93 40.13
CA GLU A 194 -2.57 11.56 40.82
C GLU A 194 -2.17 12.50 41.97
N LEU A 195 -0.93 12.39 42.46
CA LEU A 195 -0.37 13.19 43.54
C LEU A 195 0.56 14.31 43.02
N GLY A 196 0.71 14.44 41.70
CA GLY A 196 1.54 15.45 41.05
C GLY A 196 3.04 15.10 40.98
N ASN A 197 3.43 13.85 41.27
CA ASN A 197 4.83 13.44 41.16
C ASN A 197 5.17 13.04 39.73
N PRO A 198 6.37 13.39 39.22
CA PRO A 198 6.81 12.98 37.90
C PRO A 198 7.13 11.48 37.83
N ILE A 199 7.20 10.93 36.61
CA ILE A 199 7.74 9.58 36.37
C ILE A 199 9.17 9.51 36.93
N PRO A 200 9.52 8.48 37.73
CA PRO A 200 10.86 8.33 38.28
C PRO A 200 11.88 8.15 37.15
N ILE A 201 12.98 8.89 37.22
CA ILE A 201 14.11 8.77 36.30
C ILE A 201 14.96 7.57 36.74
N GLY A 202 15.31 6.69 35.80
CA GLY A 202 16.20 5.56 36.06
C GLY A 202 17.65 6.01 36.28
N GLN A 203 18.50 5.09 36.75
CA GLN A 203 19.95 5.31 36.76
C GLN A 203 20.61 4.23 35.90
N ASP A 204 21.55 4.63 35.04
CA ASP A 204 22.34 3.71 34.23
C ASP A 204 23.32 2.90 35.11
N ALA A 205 24.05 1.95 34.50
CA ALA A 205 25.06 1.15 35.20
C ALA A 205 26.22 1.96 35.80
N ASN A 206 26.35 3.24 35.44
CA ASN A 206 27.36 4.18 35.92
C ASN A 206 26.80 5.18 36.96
N GLY A 207 25.50 5.12 37.27
CA GLY A 207 24.81 6.01 38.21
C GLY A 207 24.36 7.34 37.59
N GLU A 208 24.45 7.50 36.26
CA GLU A 208 23.93 8.67 35.55
C GLU A 208 22.42 8.53 35.32
N PRO A 209 21.66 9.65 35.36
CA PRO A 209 20.23 9.60 35.09
C PRO A 209 19.95 9.13 33.65
N GLU A 210 19.18 8.04 33.51
CA GLU A 210 18.68 7.54 32.22
C GLU A 210 17.16 7.68 32.20
N ASP A 211 16.64 8.25 31.10
CA ASP A 211 15.19 8.32 30.90
C ASP A 211 14.60 6.92 30.75
N LEU A 212 13.53 6.68 31.52
CA LEU A 212 12.78 5.43 31.48
C LEU A 212 12.29 5.16 30.04
N LYS A 213 12.42 3.93 29.56
CA LYS A 213 11.93 3.54 28.23
C LYS A 213 10.44 3.21 28.29
N VAL A 214 9.63 4.18 27.89
CA VAL A 214 8.18 4.17 28.05
C VAL A 214 7.50 3.87 26.72
N PHE A 215 6.58 2.92 26.74
CA PHE A 215 5.74 2.55 25.61
C PHE A 215 4.27 2.59 26.03
N THR A 216 3.41 3.02 25.13
CA THR A 216 1.95 2.96 25.35
C THR A 216 1.24 2.56 24.06
N SER A 217 -0.08 2.45 24.10
CA SER A 217 -0.91 2.17 22.93
C SER A 217 -1.69 3.41 22.51
N MET A 218 -2.06 3.46 21.24
CA MET A 218 -2.93 4.47 20.66
C MET A 218 -4.05 3.78 19.89
N ASP A 219 -5.28 4.28 20.05
CA ASP A 219 -6.43 3.96 19.21
C ASP A 219 -6.83 5.19 18.39
N VAL A 220 -7.23 4.96 17.14
CA VAL A 220 -7.64 6.03 16.23
C VAL A 220 -8.88 5.59 15.48
N ALA A 221 -9.94 6.38 15.57
CA ALA A 221 -11.14 6.24 14.74
C ALA A 221 -11.36 7.51 13.92
N GLY A 222 -11.52 7.36 12.60
CA GLY A 222 -11.65 8.48 11.70
C GLY A 222 -12.46 8.21 10.45
N LEU A 223 -12.73 9.31 9.75
CA LEU A 223 -13.41 9.34 8.46
C LEU A 223 -12.45 9.90 7.42
N TYR A 224 -12.62 9.48 6.18
CA TYR A 224 -11.89 10.04 5.05
C TYR A 224 -12.83 10.46 3.93
N LEU A 225 -12.47 11.55 3.26
CA LEU A 225 -13.15 12.07 2.07
C LEU A 225 -12.09 12.36 1.01
N GLY A 226 -12.32 11.88 -0.21
CA GLY A 226 -11.31 11.95 -1.25
C GLY A 226 -11.84 11.86 -2.67
N GLY A 227 -10.90 11.88 -3.60
CA GLY A 227 -11.15 11.65 -5.02
C GLY A 227 -10.31 10.49 -5.53
N SER A 228 -10.80 9.81 -6.58
CA SER A 228 -10.04 8.81 -7.30
C SER A 228 -10.22 8.92 -8.81
N MET A 229 -9.23 8.37 -9.50
CA MET A 229 -9.27 8.12 -10.93
C MET A 229 -8.89 6.67 -11.19
N SER A 230 -9.78 5.94 -11.86
CA SER A 230 -9.54 4.56 -12.26
C SER A 230 -9.42 4.45 -13.77
N TRP A 231 -8.45 3.66 -14.23
CA TRP A 231 -8.27 3.25 -15.61
C TRP A 231 -8.46 1.74 -15.67
N ILE A 232 -9.39 1.30 -16.51
CA ILE A 232 -9.72 -0.10 -16.69
C ILE A 232 -9.43 -0.46 -18.13
N ARG A 233 -8.54 -1.43 -18.30
CA ARG A 233 -8.27 -2.13 -19.55
C ARG A 233 -8.71 -3.56 -19.39
N ASN A 234 -9.41 -4.06 -20.38
CA ASN A 234 -9.79 -5.47 -20.44
C ASN A 234 -9.81 -5.87 -21.91
N VAL A 235 -8.63 -6.22 -22.40
CA VAL A 235 -8.40 -6.61 -23.78
C VAL A 235 -7.60 -7.90 -23.83
N ALA A 236 -8.02 -8.81 -24.71
CA ALA A 236 -7.21 -9.96 -25.10
C ALA A 236 -7.12 -10.04 -26.62
N VAL A 237 -5.93 -10.41 -27.09
CA VAL A 237 -5.68 -10.65 -28.50
C VAL A 237 -4.96 -11.98 -28.69
N ASP A 238 -5.36 -12.70 -29.72
CA ASP A 238 -4.60 -13.84 -30.19
C ASP A 238 -3.61 -13.38 -31.27
N PHE A 239 -2.36 -13.78 -31.11
CA PHE A 239 -1.30 -13.47 -32.05
C PHE A 239 -1.08 -14.67 -32.97
N ASP A 240 -0.53 -14.45 -34.18
CA ASP A 240 -0.16 -15.56 -35.09
C ASP A 240 0.46 -16.74 -34.31
N ASN A 241 0.10 -17.98 -34.68
CA ASN A 241 0.29 -19.28 -33.98
C ASN A 241 1.66 -19.54 -33.31
N LYS A 242 2.65 -18.71 -33.62
CA LYS A 242 3.99 -18.63 -33.04
C LYS A 242 4.03 -18.03 -31.63
N TYR A 243 3.06 -17.20 -31.25
CA TYR A 243 3.05 -16.44 -30.00
C TYR A 243 1.92 -16.91 -29.07
N GLN A 244 2.08 -16.64 -27.77
CA GLN A 244 1.01 -16.77 -26.79
C GLN A 244 0.07 -15.57 -26.89
N GLU A 245 -1.20 -15.79 -26.56
CA GLU A 245 -2.22 -14.74 -26.43
C GLU A 245 -1.72 -13.61 -25.52
N GLY A 246 -1.99 -12.38 -25.92
CA GLY A 246 -1.71 -11.19 -25.11
C GLY A 246 -2.97 -10.79 -24.37
N VAL A 247 -2.88 -10.66 -23.04
CA VAL A 247 -4.01 -10.23 -22.22
C VAL A 247 -3.57 -9.05 -21.35
N ASP A 248 -4.32 -7.95 -21.42
CA ASP A 248 -4.19 -6.76 -20.58
C ASP A 248 -5.55 -6.44 -19.93
N ASP A 249 -5.68 -6.86 -18.69
CA ASP A 249 -6.89 -6.82 -17.89
C ASP A 249 -6.71 -5.97 -16.61
N LEU A 250 -5.85 -4.94 -16.71
CA LEU A 250 -5.48 -4.09 -15.58
C LEU A 250 -6.58 -3.08 -15.21
N ILE A 251 -6.97 -3.11 -13.94
CA ILE A 251 -7.69 -2.06 -13.22
C ILE A 251 -6.68 -1.30 -12.37
N LEU A 252 -6.33 -0.07 -12.77
CA LEU A 252 -5.46 0.82 -12.02
C LEU A 252 -6.29 1.94 -11.40
N THR A 253 -6.19 2.17 -10.09
CA THR A 253 -6.85 3.26 -9.38
C THR A 253 -5.82 4.12 -8.69
N ALA A 254 -5.81 5.42 -8.96
CA ALA A 254 -5.09 6.41 -8.16
C ALA A 254 -6.09 7.18 -7.29
N PHE A 255 -5.72 7.50 -6.04
CA PHE A 255 -6.60 8.21 -5.12
C PHE A 255 -5.86 9.18 -4.23
N PHE A 256 -6.61 10.16 -3.73
CA PHE A 256 -6.18 11.10 -2.70
C PHE A 256 -7.33 11.29 -1.71
N ASP A 257 -7.08 11.01 -0.44
CA ASP A 257 -8.06 11.13 0.64
C ASP A 257 -7.55 12.11 1.70
N ILE A 258 -8.43 13.01 2.16
CA ILE A 258 -8.26 13.79 3.39
C ILE A 258 -8.89 13.01 4.52
N ILE A 259 -8.22 12.96 5.66
CA ILE A 259 -8.59 12.14 6.80
C ILE A 259 -8.82 13.03 8.02
N ILE A 260 -9.92 12.79 8.72
CA ILE A 260 -10.25 13.45 9.99
C ILE A 260 -10.57 12.36 11.02
N ALA A 261 -9.78 12.27 12.07
CA ALA A 261 -9.99 11.37 13.19
C ALA A 261 -10.42 12.15 14.43
N PRO A 262 -11.73 12.30 14.69
CA PRO A 262 -12.21 12.99 15.90
C PRO A 262 -11.90 12.19 17.17
N SER A 263 -11.61 10.90 17.06
CA SER A 263 -11.21 10.05 18.17
C SER A 263 -9.76 9.62 17.99
N VAL A 264 -8.89 10.10 18.89
CA VAL A 264 -7.52 9.63 19.06
C VAL A 264 -7.33 9.43 20.55
N GLY A 265 -7.32 8.19 21.00
CA GLY A 265 -7.08 7.82 22.38
C GLY A 265 -5.63 7.35 22.58
N LEU A 266 -5.12 7.60 23.78
CA LEU A 266 -3.83 7.11 24.25
C LEU A 266 -4.06 6.41 25.58
N ASP A 267 -3.42 5.25 25.74
CA ASP A 267 -3.44 4.55 27.01
C ASP A 267 -2.55 5.29 28.03
N ASP A 268 -3.03 5.41 29.26
CA ASP A 268 -2.23 5.94 30.37
C ASP A 268 -1.03 5.04 30.67
N ILE A 269 0.06 5.67 31.12
CA ILE A 269 1.33 4.97 31.39
C ILE A 269 1.29 4.42 32.80
N ARG A 270 1.63 3.13 32.98
CA ARG A 270 1.62 2.46 34.28
C ARG A 270 3.02 2.00 34.69
N VAL A 271 3.59 2.64 35.72
CA VAL A 271 4.92 2.35 36.27
C VAL A 271 4.79 2.07 37.77
N ASP A 272 5.28 0.93 38.24
CA ASP A 272 5.32 0.56 39.66
C ASP A 272 3.97 0.72 40.41
N GLY A 273 2.86 0.40 39.73
CA GLY A 273 1.51 0.51 40.29
C GLY A 273 0.94 1.94 40.33
N ARG A 274 1.67 2.93 39.81
CA ARG A 274 1.17 4.31 39.60
C ARG A 274 0.73 4.48 38.15
N THR A 275 -0.28 5.32 37.96
CA THR A 275 -0.81 5.67 36.63
C THR A 275 -0.49 7.12 36.34
N PHE A 276 0.06 7.38 35.16
CA PHE A 276 0.41 8.71 34.67
C PHE A 276 -0.44 9.01 33.45
N SER A 277 -1.13 10.15 33.47
CA SER A 277 -2.07 10.52 32.41
C SER A 277 -1.33 10.78 31.08
N SER A 278 -1.85 10.18 30.01
CA SER A 278 -1.33 10.40 28.65
C SER A 278 -1.89 11.65 27.95
N ASP A 279 -2.84 12.35 28.56
CA ASP A 279 -3.51 13.55 28.00
C ASP A 279 -2.55 14.73 27.77
N VAL A 280 -1.38 14.70 28.42
CA VAL A 280 -0.32 15.69 28.23
C VAL A 280 0.35 15.60 26.86
N LEU A 281 0.14 14.52 26.11
CA LEU A 281 0.67 14.30 24.77
C LEU A 281 -0.21 14.94 23.70
N ASP A 282 0.41 15.69 22.79
CA ASP A 282 -0.34 16.33 21.71
C ASP A 282 -0.78 15.28 20.68
N THR A 283 -2.07 15.29 20.35
CA THR A 283 -2.63 14.51 19.24
C THR A 283 -2.85 15.39 18.01
N ASN A 284 -2.97 14.76 16.86
CA ASN A 284 -3.30 15.37 15.58
C ASN A 284 -4.48 14.61 14.96
N ILE A 285 -5.61 15.30 14.84
CA ILE A 285 -6.84 14.75 14.27
C ILE A 285 -6.85 14.76 12.73
N PHE A 286 -5.93 15.49 12.09
CA PHE A 286 -5.93 15.68 10.65
C PHE A 286 -4.87 14.83 9.96
N GLY A 287 -5.22 14.29 8.79
CA GLY A 287 -4.30 13.54 7.95
C GLY A 287 -4.66 13.62 6.48
N PHE A 288 -3.80 13.07 5.65
CA PHE A 288 -4.06 12.86 4.23
C PHE A 288 -3.30 11.64 3.74
N ARG A 289 -3.78 11.04 2.66
CA ARG A 289 -3.06 9.98 1.97
C ARG A 289 -3.24 10.07 0.48
N ALA A 290 -2.22 9.66 -0.25
CA ALA A 290 -2.26 9.41 -1.68
C ALA A 290 -1.87 7.95 -1.91
N GLY A 291 -2.50 7.31 -2.89
CA GLY A 291 -2.18 5.92 -3.18
C GLY A 291 -2.52 5.49 -4.59
N ILE A 292 -1.97 4.34 -4.95
CA ILE A 292 -2.26 3.60 -6.16
C ILE A 292 -2.63 2.17 -5.81
N ASP A 293 -3.63 1.63 -6.47
CA ASP A 293 -4.01 0.22 -6.40
C ASP A 293 -4.11 -0.32 -7.84
N GLY A 294 -3.35 -1.36 -8.16
CA GLY A 294 -3.42 -2.10 -9.42
C GLY A 294 -3.96 -3.51 -9.19
N LYS A 295 -4.92 -3.95 -10.00
CA LYS A 295 -5.55 -5.27 -9.90
C LYS A 295 -5.83 -5.82 -11.29
N PHE A 296 -5.63 -7.12 -11.51
CA PHE A 296 -6.00 -7.74 -12.79
C PHE A 296 -7.37 -8.41 -12.71
N ASN A 297 -8.19 -8.21 -13.73
CA ASN A 297 -9.58 -8.66 -13.83
C ASN A 297 -9.68 -10.13 -14.28
N ARG A 298 -9.21 -11.06 -13.43
CA ARG A 298 -9.38 -12.52 -13.63
C ARG A 298 -9.80 -13.22 -12.36
N THR A 299 -10.38 -14.40 -12.54
CA THR A 299 -10.71 -15.35 -11.46
C THR A 299 -9.50 -15.65 -10.57
N LEU A 300 -8.31 -15.87 -11.15
CA LEU A 300 -7.03 -16.00 -10.44
C LEU A 300 -6.05 -14.96 -10.98
N SER A 301 -5.64 -14.04 -10.12
CA SER A 301 -4.96 -12.79 -10.44
C SER A 301 -4.02 -12.41 -9.29
N TRP A 302 -3.47 -11.21 -9.27
CA TRP A 302 -2.85 -10.60 -8.09
C TRP A 302 -3.20 -9.10 -8.11
N SER A 303 -2.94 -8.42 -7.02
CA SER A 303 -3.03 -6.98 -6.95
C SER A 303 -1.84 -6.44 -6.19
N TYR A 304 -1.55 -5.17 -6.43
CA TYR A 304 -0.53 -4.44 -5.73
C TYR A 304 -1.09 -3.08 -5.35
N GLY A 305 -0.65 -2.59 -4.20
CA GLY A 305 -1.04 -1.27 -3.72
C GLY A 305 0.14 -0.57 -3.06
N GLY A 306 0.17 0.74 -3.22
CA GLY A 306 1.12 1.63 -2.56
C GLY A 306 0.40 2.84 -2.02
N GLU A 307 0.67 3.22 -0.78
CA GLU A 307 0.07 4.40 -0.15
C GLU A 307 1.14 5.19 0.59
N VAL A 308 1.04 6.51 0.58
CA VAL A 308 1.90 7.42 1.35
C VAL A 308 1.05 8.54 1.93
N GLY A 309 1.40 9.04 3.10
CA GLY A 309 0.63 10.12 3.70
C GLY A 309 1.03 10.47 5.11
N ILE A 310 0.18 11.27 5.74
CA ILE A 310 0.20 11.62 7.16
C ILE A 310 -1.07 11.04 7.78
N ARG A 311 -0.92 10.13 8.74
CA ARG A 311 -2.04 9.63 9.55
C ARG A 311 -2.36 10.58 10.69
N PRO A 312 -3.65 10.74 11.04
CA PRO A 312 -4.05 11.20 12.36
C PRO A 312 -3.52 10.24 13.44
N GLY A 313 -3.36 10.76 14.66
CA GLY A 313 -2.78 10.04 15.78
C GLY A 313 -1.94 10.99 16.64
N VAL A 314 -0.77 10.55 17.09
CA VAL A 314 0.12 11.43 17.86
C VAL A 314 0.87 12.43 16.99
N LYS A 315 0.97 13.67 17.46
CA LYS A 315 1.59 14.79 16.72
C LYS A 315 3.06 14.50 16.44
N GLY A 316 3.51 14.84 15.24
CA GLY A 316 4.90 14.62 14.81
C GLY A 316 5.25 13.21 14.35
N GLN A 317 4.35 12.22 14.52
CA GLN A 317 4.59 10.81 14.13
C GLN A 317 3.69 10.31 12.99
N GLY A 318 2.95 11.19 12.31
CA GLY A 318 1.93 10.79 11.34
C GLY A 318 2.45 10.22 10.01
N PHE A 319 3.68 10.52 9.59
CA PHE A 319 4.17 10.10 8.27
C PHE A 319 4.24 8.59 8.11
N TYR A 320 3.63 8.07 7.04
CA TYR A 320 3.68 6.65 6.70
C TYR A 320 3.82 6.39 5.20
N ALA A 321 4.38 5.23 4.88
CA ALA A 321 4.37 4.61 3.57
C ALA A 321 3.98 3.12 3.70
N LEU A 322 3.12 2.65 2.81
CA LEU A 322 2.59 1.29 2.78
C LEU A 322 2.82 0.69 1.40
N VAL A 323 3.26 -0.56 1.36
CA VAL A 323 3.23 -1.40 0.17
C VAL A 323 2.50 -2.69 0.51
N LYS A 324 1.62 -3.14 -0.39
CA LYS A 324 0.85 -4.38 -0.23
C LYS A 324 0.78 -5.16 -1.54
N ILE A 325 0.80 -6.48 -1.42
CA ILE A 325 0.54 -7.41 -2.51
C ILE A 325 -0.62 -8.30 -2.06
N SER A 326 -1.62 -8.44 -2.93
CA SER A 326 -2.77 -9.30 -2.67
C SER A 326 -2.91 -10.35 -3.76
N PHE A 327 -3.47 -11.49 -3.38
CA PHE A 327 -3.85 -12.56 -4.29
C PHE A 327 -5.36 -12.80 -4.09
N PRO A 328 -6.15 -12.95 -5.16
CA PRO A 328 -7.55 -13.25 -5.06
C PRO A 328 -7.70 -14.63 -4.45
N VAL A 329 -8.57 -14.67 -3.46
CA VAL A 329 -9.15 -15.91 -2.95
C VAL A 329 -10.38 -16.25 -3.79
N TYR A 330 -11.08 -15.23 -4.30
CA TYR A 330 -12.30 -15.38 -5.10
C TYR A 330 -12.58 -14.11 -5.94
N SER A 331 -12.98 -14.28 -7.20
CA SER A 331 -13.51 -13.20 -8.05
C SER A 331 -14.66 -13.71 -8.92
N THR A 332 -15.74 -12.94 -9.07
CA THR A 332 -16.92 -13.35 -9.83
C THR A 332 -17.70 -12.17 -10.39
N ASN A 333 -18.37 -12.39 -11.52
CA ASN A 333 -19.36 -11.49 -12.11
C ASN A 333 -20.71 -11.50 -11.39
N LEU A 334 -20.93 -12.38 -10.40
CA LEU A 334 -22.20 -12.61 -9.67
C LEU A 334 -23.39 -13.08 -10.53
N ASP A 335 -23.36 -12.81 -11.83
CA ASP A 335 -24.12 -13.56 -12.82
C ASP A 335 -23.37 -14.87 -13.07
N TYR A 336 -24.01 -16.01 -12.78
CA TYR A 336 -23.48 -17.35 -12.95
C TYR A 336 -23.25 -17.76 -14.42
N SER A 337 -23.01 -16.81 -15.33
CA SER A 337 -22.47 -17.09 -16.65
C SER A 337 -21.01 -17.49 -16.48
N VAL A 338 -20.76 -18.79 -16.55
CA VAL A 338 -19.43 -19.37 -16.65
C VAL A 338 -18.69 -18.61 -17.74
N GLU A 339 -17.55 -17.97 -17.42
CA GLU A 339 -16.59 -17.53 -18.42
C GLU A 339 -16.23 -18.77 -19.23
N ALA A 340 -16.83 -18.87 -20.42
CA ALA A 340 -16.51 -19.91 -21.37
C ALA A 340 -15.12 -19.60 -21.91
N PHE A 341 -14.09 -19.96 -21.14
CA PHE A 341 -12.77 -20.20 -21.68
C PHE A 341 -12.94 -21.29 -22.74
N GLY A 342 -13.03 -20.86 -24.00
CA GLY A 342 -12.99 -21.75 -25.15
C GLY A 342 -11.73 -22.60 -25.06
N LYS A 343 -11.92 -23.91 -25.25
CA LYS A 343 -10.84 -24.88 -25.38
C LYS A 343 -9.97 -24.63 -26.61
#